data_AF-A0A0C2GRW8-F1
#
_entry.id   AF-A0A0C2GRW8-F1
#
_cell.length_a   1.000
_cell.length_b   1.000
_cell.length_c   1.000
_cell.angle_alpha   90.00
_cell.angle_beta   90.00
_cell.angle_gamma   90.00
#
_symmetry.space_group_name_H-M   'P 1'
#
loop_
_entity.id
_entity.type
_entity.pdbx_description
1 polymer ?
#
loop_
_entity_poly.entity_id
_entity_poly.type
_entity_poly.pdbx_seq_one_letter_code
_entity_poly.pdbx_strand_id
1 'polypeptide(L)' 'MYGGECWPLSKTHERMLNTAEMRMLRWACGLTRCDKVRNEDIRTMMQTAPIQLKTRAQRLRWSGQT' A
#
# COMPACT_ATOMS: atom_id res chain seq x y z
N MET A 1 -27.40 9.92 18.41
CA MET A 1 -26.69 10.33 17.18
C MET A 1 -25.24 9.88 17.29
N TYR A 2 -24.97 8.61 17.03
CA TYR A 2 -23.59 8.11 16.95
C TYR A 2 -23.25 8.09 15.46
N GLY A 3 -22.51 9.10 15.01
CA GLY A 3 -21.94 9.13 13.67
C GLY A 3 -20.98 7.96 13.56
N GLY A 4 -21.47 6.84 13.02
CA GLY A 4 -20.66 5.72 12.61
C GLY A 4 -19.83 6.12 11.41
N GLU A 5 -18.83 6.98 11.62
CA GLU A 5 -17.79 7.23 10.64
C GLU A 5 -16.92 5.98 10.58
N CYS A 6 -17.35 5.01 9.77
CA CYS A 6 -16.47 4.00 9.23
C CYS A 6 -15.34 4.75 8.53
N TRP A 7 -14.18 4.83 9.20
CA TRP A 7 -13.00 5.57 8.75
C TRP A 7 -12.82 5.47 7.24
N PRO A 8 -12.95 6.57 6.48
CA PRO A 8 -12.42 6.55 5.15
C PRO A 8 -10.91 6.44 5.35
N LEU A 9 -10.31 5.29 5.01
CA LEU A 9 -8.89 5.23 4.75
C LEU A 9 -8.64 6.24 3.61
N SER A 10 -8.38 7.48 4.02
CA SER A 10 -8.25 8.65 3.18
C SER A 10 -7.06 8.45 2.24
N LYS A 11 -7.01 9.20 1.14
CA LYS A 11 -5.87 9.19 0.21
C LYS A 11 -4.52 9.36 0.94
N THR A 12 -4.53 10.04 2.08
CA THR A 12 -3.39 10.17 2.98
C THR A 12 -2.90 8.82 3.51
N HIS A 13 -3.80 7.97 4.02
CA HIS A 13 -3.44 6.64 4.52
C HIS A 13 -2.92 5.73 3.40
N GLU A 14 -3.51 5.80 2.20
CA GLU A 14 -3.00 5.07 1.04
C GLU A 14 -1.58 5.51 0.65
N ARG A 15 -1.30 6.81 0.71
CA ARG A 15 0.03 7.35 0.44
C ARG A 15 1.06 6.93 1.50
N MET A 16 0.65 6.91 2.76
CA MET A 16 1.49 6.40 3.87
C MET A 16 1.82 4.92 3.69
N LEU A 17 0.81 4.09 3.36
CA LEU A 17 1.02 2.66 3.09
C LEU A 17 1.93 2.43 1.89
N ASN A 18 1.77 3.18 0.80
CA ASN A 18 2.64 3.10 -0.37
C ASN A 18 4.09 3.47 -0.02
N THR A 19 4.28 4.50 0.82
CA THR A 19 5.61 4.93 1.27
C THR A 19 6.25 3.86 2.16
N ALA A 20 5.49 3.27 3.08
CA ALA A 20 5.96 2.19 3.95
C ALA A 20 6.33 0.94 3.14
N GLU A 21 5.47 0.51 2.22
CA GLU A 21 5.72 -0.60 1.29
C GLU A 21 7.03 -0.38 0.52
N MET A 22 7.18 0.77 -0.13
CA MET A 22 8.39 1.07 -0.91
C MET A 22 9.66 1.10 -0.06
N ARG A 23 9.57 1.62 1.18
CA ARG A 23 10.71 1.62 2.10
C ARG A 23 11.11 0.20 2.49
N MET A 24 10.14 -0.67 2.77
CA MET A 24 10.40 -2.07 3.10
C MET A 24 10.97 -2.86 1.92
N LEU A 25 10.40 -2.70 0.72
CA LEU A 25 10.90 -3.38 -0.48
C LEU A 25 12.33 -2.96 -0.82
N ARG A 26 12.63 -1.65 -0.74
CA ARG A 26 14.00 -1.15 -0.94
C ARG A 26 14.96 -1.73 0.08
N TRP A 27 14.58 -1.74 1.35
CA TRP A 27 15.41 -2.32 2.40
C TRP A 27 15.68 -3.81 2.17
N ALA A 28 14.65 -4.59 1.79
CA ALA A 28 14.79 -6.01 1.50
C ALA A 28 15.71 -6.29 0.29
N CYS A 29 15.68 -5.44 -0.74
CA CYS A 29 16.57 -5.55 -1.89
C CYS A 29 17.95 -4.91 -1.68
N GLY A 30 18.22 -4.30 -0.52
CA GLY A 30 19.44 -3.52 -0.28
C GLY A 30 19.56 -2.25 -1.14
N LEU A 31 18.46 -1.79 -1.74
CA LEU A 31 18.43 -0.64 -2.64
C LEU A 31 18.43 0.66 -1.84
N THR A 32 19.33 1.55 -2.21
CA THR A 32 19.50 2.87 -1.65
C THR A 32 18.83 3.93 -2.54
N ARG A 33 18.78 5.18 -2.07
CA ARG A 33 18.30 6.30 -2.92
C ARG A 33 19.22 6.56 -4.13
N CYS A 34 20.47 6.08 -4.10
CA CYS A 34 21.46 6.32 -5.16
C CYS A 34 21.23 5.43 -6.37
N ASP A 35 20.62 4.27 -6.20
CA ASP A 35 20.37 3.31 -7.28
C ASP A 35 19.34 3.82 -8.30
N LYS A 36 18.55 4.85 -7.93
CA LYS A 36 17.55 5.52 -8.80
C LYS A 36 16.57 4.54 -9.48
N VAL A 37 16.40 3.34 -8.93
CA VAL A 37 15.51 2.30 -9.45
C VAL A 37 14.07 2.77 -9.32
N ARG A 38 13.28 2.59 -10.39
CA ARG A 38 11.87 2.98 -10.40
C ARG A 38 11.08 2.07 -9.47
N ASN A 39 10.07 2.65 -8.83
CA ASN A 39 9.21 1.93 -7.90
C ASN A 39 8.48 0.74 -8.56
N GLU A 40 8.18 0.84 -9.86
CA GLU A 40 7.60 -0.24 -10.65
C GLU A 40 8.55 -1.43 -10.81
N ASP A 41 9.83 -1.18 -11.09
CA ASP A 41 10.84 -2.22 -11.25
C ASP A 41 11.05 -3.00 -9.94
N ILE A 42 11.07 -2.30 -8.80
CA ILE A 42 11.18 -2.92 -7.47
C ILE A 42 9.97 -3.83 -7.20
N ARG A 43 8.76 -3.39 -7.56
CA ARG A 43 7.54 -4.20 -7.40
C ARG A 43 7.55 -5.43 -8.29
N THR A 44 8.02 -5.31 -9.52
CA THR A 44 8.16 -6.42 -10.46
C THR A 44 9.20 -7.42 -9.97
N MET A 45 10.36 -6.94 -9.51
CA MET A 45 11.43 -7.78 -8.95
C MET A 45 10.94 -8.58 -7.75
N MET A 46 10.16 -7.96 -6.86
CA MET A 46 9.60 -8.59 -5.67
C MET A 46 8.25 -9.28 -5.91
N GLN A 47 7.79 -9.33 -7.17
CA GLN A 47 6.49 -9.89 -7.59
C GLN A 47 5.32 -9.41 -6.70
N THR A 48 5.42 -8.19 -6.19
CA THR A 48 4.51 -7.66 -5.16
C THR A 48 3.41 -6.85 -5.82
N ALA A 49 2.16 -7.30 -5.67
CA ALA A 49 1.00 -6.54 -6.08
C ALA A 49 0.88 -5.24 -5.25
N PRO A 50 0.50 -4.10 -5.86
CA PRO A 50 0.39 -2.82 -5.16
C PRO A 50 -0.47 -2.90 -3.89
N ILE A 51 0.04 -2.39 -2.77
CA ILE A 51 -0.71 -2.38 -1.50
C ILE A 51 -2.06 -1.68 -1.58
N GLN A 52 -2.24 -0.75 -2.53
CA GLN A 52 -3.52 -0.09 -2.80
C GLN A 52 -4.59 -1.08 -3.28
N LEU A 53 -4.22 -2.05 -4.13
CA LEU A 53 -5.12 -3.11 -4.58
C LEU A 53 -5.50 -4.05 -3.43
N LYS A 54 -4.53 -4.42 -2.58
CA LYS A 54 -4.78 -5.24 -1.38
C LYS A 54 -5.71 -4.53 -0.39
N THR A 55 -5.46 -3.24 -0.15
CA THR A 55 -6.29 -2.39 0.73
C THR A 55 -7.70 -2.23 0.18
N ARG A 56 -7.85 -2.03 -1.13
CA ARG A 56 -9.16 -1.94 -1.80
C ARG A 56 -9.91 -3.27 -1.75
N ALA A 57 -9.24 -4.39 -2.03
CA ALA A 57 -9.83 -5.71 -1.96
C ALA A 57 -10.25 -6.08 -0.51
N GLN A 58 -9.44 -5.71 0.48
CA GLN A 58 -9.78 -5.91 1.89
C GLN A 58 -10.98 -5.05 2.32
N ARG A 59 -11.07 -3.80 1.82
CA ARG A 59 -12.27 -2.96 2.00
C ARG A 59 -13.52 -3.62 1.42
N LEU A 60 -13.45 -4.11 0.17
CA LEU A 60 -14.58 -4.78 -0.49
C LEU A 60 -15.01 -6.07 0.24
N ARG A 61 -14.05 -6.80 0.81
CA ARG A 61 -14.33 -8.01 1.61
C ARG A 61 -15.02 -7.68 2.94
N TRP A 62 -14.69 -6.54 3.54
CA TRP A 62 -15.35 -6.05 4.76
C TRP A 62 -16.76 -5.50 4.49
N SER A 63 -16.99 -4.86 3.34
CA SER A 63 -18.32 -4.37 2.94
C SER A 63 -19.29 -5.46 2.45
N GLY A 64 -18.87 -6.73 2.50
CA GLY A 64 -19.67 -7.90 2.10
C GLY A 64 -20.13 -8.79 3.27
N GLN A 65 -19.98 -8.33 4.52
CA GLN A 65 -20.62 -8.96 5.67
C GLN A 65 -21.84 -8.13 6.08
N THR A 66 -22.93 -8.33 5.36
CA THR A 66 -24.30 -8.09 5.84
C THR A 66 -25.18 -9.17 5.23
#